data_AF-A0A2U3CJS0-F1
#
_entry.id   AF-A0A2U3CJS0-F1
#
_cell.length_a   1.000
_cell.length_b   1.000
_cell.length_c   1.000
_cell.angle_alpha   90.00
_cell.angle_beta   90.00
_cell.angle_gamma   90.00
#
_symmetry.space_group_name_H-M   'P 1'
#
loop_
_entity.id
_entity.type
_entity.pdbx_description
1 polymer ?
#
loop_
_entity_poly.entity_id
_entity_poly.type
_entity_poly.pdbx_seq_one_letter_code
_entity_poly.pdbx_strand_id
1 'polypeptide(L)'
;MDPIGHLEWTLGFGLILFAIFQIPLDALSFLLLGIGSDFPDIFDWIFYRGKNFQEGHREISHTVFFIGVLLIISYFIPVVGFLTLGSIMHILEDILAGRDPIYLFSPISHRGATRLVSMEQSIAIGGRVRNLIKSSYHGSENIGDELSWLWFLTILGSWFFILGIFMYFG
;
A
#
# COMPACT_ATOMS: atom_id res chain seq x y z
N MET A 1 10.75 3.39 -7.10
CA MET A 1 11.35 2.31 -6.28
C MET A 1 10.21 1.75 -5.44
N ASP A 2 9.17 1.24 -6.10
CA ASP A 2 7.81 1.25 -5.53
C ASP A 2 7.31 -0.10 -4.99
N PRO A 3 7.66 -1.29 -5.54
CA PRO A 3 7.07 -2.55 -5.07
C PRO A 3 7.52 -2.98 -3.66
N ILE A 4 8.72 -2.57 -3.23
CA ILE A 4 9.36 -3.13 -2.03
C ILE A 4 8.74 -2.55 -0.74
N GLY A 5 8.29 -1.29 -0.76
CA GLY A 5 7.58 -0.69 0.37
C GLY A 5 6.24 -1.39 0.64
N HIS A 6 5.46 -1.61 -0.42
CA HIS A 6 4.15 -2.23 -0.37
C HIS A 6 4.14 -3.63 0.22
N LEU A 7 5.12 -4.43 -0.17
CA LEU A 7 5.21 -5.80 0.32
C LEU A 7 5.54 -5.85 1.81
N GLU A 8 6.45 -5.00 2.31
CA GLU A 8 6.84 -4.98 3.73
C GLU A 8 5.67 -4.56 4.62
N TRP A 9 4.94 -3.51 4.24
CA TRP A 9 3.74 -3.08 4.95
C TRP A 9 2.65 -4.15 4.93
N THR A 10 2.35 -4.69 3.75
CA THR A 10 1.28 -5.67 3.55
C THR A 10 1.55 -6.95 4.32
N LEU A 11 2.76 -7.50 4.20
CA LEU A 11 3.15 -8.70 4.95
C LEU A 11 3.26 -8.42 6.45
N GLY A 12 3.80 -7.27 6.86
CA GLY A 12 3.93 -6.92 8.28
C GLY A 12 2.59 -6.79 8.98
N PHE A 13 1.70 -5.94 8.47
CA PHE A 13 0.35 -5.81 9.02
C PHE A 13 -0.45 -7.10 8.91
N GLY A 14 -0.35 -7.81 7.78
CA GLY A 14 -1.03 -9.09 7.60
C GLY A 14 -0.61 -10.12 8.67
N LEU A 15 0.69 -10.28 8.91
CA LEU A 15 1.21 -11.19 9.94
C LEU A 15 0.79 -10.77 11.35
N ILE A 16 0.84 -9.48 11.68
CA ILE A 16 0.37 -8.97 12.98
C ILE A 16 -1.12 -9.30 13.18
N LEU A 17 -1.95 -9.03 12.16
CA LEU A 17 -3.38 -9.32 12.22
C LEU A 17 -3.62 -10.83 12.39
N PHE A 18 -2.92 -11.66 11.63
CA PHE A 18 -3.07 -13.12 11.74
C PHE A 18 -2.60 -13.65 13.09
N ALA A 19 -1.60 -13.05 13.71
CA ALA A 19 -1.15 -13.40 15.06
C ALA A 19 -2.25 -13.07 16.09
N ILE A 20 -2.80 -11.86 16.02
CA ILE A 20 -3.86 -11.39 16.94
C ILE A 20 -5.14 -12.24 16.81
N PHE A 21 -5.54 -12.54 15.58
CA PHE A 21 -6.76 -13.29 15.29
C PHE A 21 -6.55 -14.81 15.21
N GLN A 22 -5.33 -15.28 15.46
CA GLN A 22 -4.96 -16.71 15.41
C GLN A 22 -5.33 -17.38 14.08
N ILE A 23 -5.15 -16.67 12.97
CA ILE A 23 -5.44 -17.18 11.63
C ILE A 23 -4.27 -18.07 11.17
N PRO A 24 -4.49 -19.34 10.83
CA PRO A 24 -3.44 -20.20 10.30
C PRO A 24 -3.02 -19.75 8.90
N LEU A 25 -1.71 -19.66 8.69
CA LEU A 25 -1.10 -19.21 7.45
C LEU A 25 -0.53 -20.44 6.73
N ASP A 26 -1.20 -20.87 5.67
CA ASP A 26 -0.64 -21.82 4.71
C ASP A 26 0.12 -21.10 3.58
N ALA A 27 0.83 -21.88 2.75
CA ALA A 27 1.63 -21.33 1.66
C ALA A 27 0.80 -20.55 0.64
N LEU A 28 -0.45 -20.98 0.39
CA LEU A 28 -1.34 -20.31 -0.55
C LEU A 28 -1.80 -18.95 0.01
N SER A 29 -2.16 -18.90 1.29
CA SER A 29 -2.58 -17.68 1.99
C SER A 29 -1.46 -16.65 2.01
N PHE A 30 -0.22 -17.08 2.29
CA PHE A 30 0.95 -16.20 2.24
C PHE A 30 1.23 -15.67 0.83
N LEU A 31 1.15 -16.55 -0.18
CA LEU A 31 1.32 -16.15 -1.58
C LEU A 31 0.25 -15.15 -2.02
N LEU A 32 -1.02 -15.38 -1.66
CA LEU A 32 -2.12 -14.49 -2.02
C LEU A 32 -2.04 -13.14 -1.32
N LEU A 33 -1.58 -13.10 -0.06
CA LEU A 33 -1.32 -11.85 0.64
C LEU A 33 -0.21 -11.05 -0.06
N GLY A 34 0.88 -11.72 -0.46
CA GLY A 34 1.98 -11.09 -1.21
C GLY A 34 1.56 -10.61 -2.60
N ILE A 35 0.83 -11.43 -3.38
CA ILE A 35 0.28 -10.99 -4.67
C ILE A 35 -0.68 -9.82 -4.46
N GLY A 36 -1.48 -9.86 -3.39
CA GLY A 36 -2.43 -8.82 -3.04
C GLY A 36 -1.78 -7.44 -2.88
N SER A 37 -0.52 -7.38 -2.44
CA SER A 37 0.22 -6.12 -2.27
C SER A 37 0.56 -5.43 -3.58
N ASP A 38 0.56 -6.14 -4.71
CA ASP A 38 0.83 -5.58 -6.05
C ASP A 38 -0.36 -5.78 -7.00
N PHE A 39 -1.41 -6.46 -6.55
CA PHE A 39 -2.55 -6.83 -7.37
C PHE A 39 -3.26 -5.63 -8.01
N PRO A 40 -3.49 -4.50 -7.31
CA PRO A 40 -4.08 -3.31 -7.93
C PRO A 40 -3.28 -2.81 -9.14
N ASP A 41 -1.97 -2.64 -8.96
CA ASP A 41 -1.04 -2.25 -10.03
C ASP A 41 -1.01 -3.22 -11.20
N ILE A 42 -0.93 -4.52 -10.92
CA ILE A 42 -0.94 -5.58 -11.94
C ILE A 42 -2.27 -5.56 -12.70
N PHE A 43 -3.38 -5.40 -11.99
CA PHE A 43 -4.72 -5.36 -12.58
C PHE A 43 -4.83 -4.18 -13.55
N ASP A 44 -4.48 -2.97 -13.12
CA ASP A 44 -4.53 -1.80 -13.99
C ASP A 44 -3.55 -1.93 -15.16
N TRP A 45 -2.35 -2.46 -14.94
CA TRP A 45 -1.41 -2.71 -16.03
C TRP A 45 -1.98 -3.67 -17.08
N ILE A 46 -2.60 -4.79 -16.67
CA ILE A 46 -3.17 -5.78 -17.59
C ILE A 46 -4.36 -5.20 -18.37
N PHE A 47 -5.30 -4.54 -17.68
CA PHE A 47 -6.54 -4.06 -18.30
C PHE A 47 -6.34 -2.83 -19.20
N TYR A 48 -5.30 -2.04 -18.95
CA TYR A 48 -5.04 -0.79 -19.69
C TYR A 48 -3.80 -0.82 -20.59
N ARG A 49 -3.12 -1.97 -20.71
CA ARG A 49 -1.97 -2.13 -21.60
C ARG A 49 -2.32 -1.75 -23.04
N GLY A 50 -1.66 -0.70 -23.56
CA GLY A 50 -1.77 -0.30 -24.98
C GLY A 50 -2.82 0.77 -25.31
N LYS A 51 -3.56 1.30 -24.32
CA LYS A 51 -4.35 2.53 -24.50
C LYS A 51 -3.46 3.74 -24.17
N ASN A 52 -3.57 4.83 -24.92
CA ASN A 52 -2.88 6.08 -24.59
C ASN A 52 -3.27 6.48 -23.16
N PHE A 53 -2.36 6.29 -22.21
CA PHE A 53 -2.55 6.58 -20.80
C PHE A 53 -2.91 8.06 -20.66
N GLN A 54 -4.18 8.35 -20.40
CA GLN A 54 -4.60 9.63 -19.84
C GLN A 54 -4.69 9.46 -18.32
N GLU A 55 -4.22 10.47 -17.57
CA GLU A 55 -4.49 10.58 -16.13
C GLU A 55 -5.98 10.27 -15.90
N GLY A 56 -6.29 9.23 -15.11
CA GLY A 56 -7.65 8.70 -14.96
C GLY A 56 -7.82 7.19 -15.17
N HIS A 57 -6.95 6.54 -15.94
CA HIS A 57 -7.12 5.10 -16.25
C HIS A 57 -6.54 4.15 -15.20
N ARG A 58 -5.59 4.61 -14.38
CA ARG A 58 -5.01 3.88 -13.24
C ARG A 58 -5.95 3.75 -12.02
N GLU A 59 -7.21 4.10 -12.18
CA GLU A 59 -8.09 4.39 -11.05
C GLU A 59 -9.05 3.26 -10.72
N ILE A 60 -9.25 2.26 -11.59
CA ILE A 60 -10.24 1.20 -11.30
C ILE A 60 -9.83 0.41 -10.07
N SER A 61 -8.61 -0.13 -10.07
CA SER A 61 -8.16 -0.96 -8.95
C SER A 61 -8.01 -0.16 -7.64
N HIS A 62 -7.85 1.17 -7.76
CA HIS A 62 -7.78 2.13 -6.66
C HIS A 62 -9.13 2.81 -6.37
N THR A 63 -10.24 2.10 -6.59
CA THR A 63 -11.58 2.55 -6.21
C THR A 63 -12.15 1.79 -5.02
N VAL A 64 -12.98 2.47 -4.22
CA VAL A 64 -13.80 1.82 -3.19
C VAL A 64 -14.71 0.74 -3.80
N PHE A 65 -15.16 0.95 -5.04
CA PHE A 65 -15.94 -0.04 -5.79
C PHE A 65 -15.15 -1.34 -6.01
N PHE A 66 -13.90 -1.26 -6.44
CA PHE A 66 -13.05 -2.44 -6.66
C PHE A 66 -12.81 -3.22 -5.35
N ILE A 67 -12.52 -2.51 -4.25
CA ILE A 67 -12.43 -3.14 -2.93
C ILE A 67 -13.75 -3.80 -2.53
N GLY A 68 -14.89 -3.14 -2.79
CA GLY A 68 -16.21 -3.73 -2.56
C GLY A 68 -16.45 -5.02 -3.35
N VAL A 69 -16.05 -5.06 -4.62
CA VAL A 69 -16.11 -6.27 -5.45
C VAL A 69 -15.23 -7.38 -4.88
N LEU A 70 -13.99 -7.07 -4.51
CA LEU A 70 -13.08 -8.04 -3.88
C LEU A 70 -13.65 -8.61 -2.59
N LEU A 71 -14.25 -7.78 -1.72
CA LEU A 71 -14.91 -8.24 -0.50
C LEU A 71 -16.08 -9.19 -0.77
N ILE A 72 -16.90 -8.89 -1.79
CA ILE A 72 -18.00 -9.77 -2.21
C ILE A 72 -17.45 -11.12 -2.68
N ILE A 73 -16.39 -11.11 -3.50
CA ILE A 73 -15.75 -12.36 -3.96
C ILE A 73 -15.20 -13.15 -2.77
N SER A 74 -14.52 -12.48 -1.84
CA SER A 74 -13.98 -13.11 -0.62
C SER A 74 -15.06 -13.75 0.25
N TYR A 75 -16.28 -13.21 0.27
CA TYR A 75 -17.39 -13.83 0.99
C TYR A 75 -17.75 -15.21 0.43
N PHE A 76 -17.74 -15.37 -0.90
CA PHE A 76 -18.05 -16.65 -1.55
C PHE A 76 -16.83 -17.58 -1.67
N ILE A 77 -15.62 -17.01 -1.75
CA ILE A 77 -14.36 -17.74 -1.92
C ILE A 77 -13.39 -17.25 -0.83
N PRO A 78 -13.43 -17.82 0.39
CA PRO A 78 -12.72 -17.29 1.55
C PRO A 78 -11.21 -17.13 1.36
N VAL A 79 -10.59 -18.00 0.55
CA VAL A 79 -9.15 -17.91 0.25
C VAL A 79 -8.78 -16.63 -0.52
N VAL A 80 -9.71 -16.04 -1.28
CA VAL A 80 -9.52 -14.71 -1.90
C VAL A 80 -9.47 -13.61 -0.85
N GLY A 81 -9.93 -13.85 0.38
CA GLY A 81 -9.80 -12.93 1.51
C GLY A 81 -8.35 -12.47 1.76
N PHE A 82 -7.36 -13.34 1.54
CA PHE A 82 -5.95 -12.98 1.67
C PHE A 82 -5.48 -12.01 0.59
N LEU A 83 -5.91 -12.23 -0.66
CA LEU A 83 -5.67 -11.31 -1.78
C LEU A 83 -6.33 -9.96 -1.51
N THR A 84 -7.60 -9.96 -1.08
CA THR A 84 -8.37 -8.76 -0.73
C THR A 84 -7.72 -7.98 0.40
N LEU A 85 -7.25 -8.66 1.45
CA LEU A 85 -6.52 -8.00 2.53
C LEU A 85 -5.25 -7.33 2.01
N GLY A 86 -4.48 -8.03 1.17
CA GLY A 86 -3.28 -7.45 0.57
C GLY A 86 -3.58 -6.20 -0.27
N SER A 87 -4.63 -6.26 -1.09
CA SER A 87 -5.03 -5.11 -1.91
C SER A 87 -5.56 -3.94 -1.09
N ILE A 88 -6.24 -4.19 0.04
CA ILE A 88 -6.63 -3.12 0.97
C ILE A 88 -5.39 -2.48 1.60
N MET A 89 -4.39 -3.27 2.01
CA MET A 89 -3.17 -2.73 2.61
C MET A 89 -2.36 -1.88 1.63
N HIS A 90 -2.21 -2.32 0.37
CA HIS A 90 -1.60 -1.54 -0.71
C HIS A 90 -2.26 -0.17 -0.85
N ILE A 91 -3.58 -0.18 -1.00
CA ILE A 91 -4.38 1.03 -1.18
C ILE A 91 -4.27 1.96 0.04
N LEU A 92 -4.25 1.43 1.26
CA LEU A 92 -4.06 2.23 2.47
C LEU A 92 -2.67 2.89 2.50
N GLU A 93 -1.63 2.19 2.08
CA GLU A 93 -0.29 2.78 1.99
C GLU A 93 -0.26 3.93 0.98
N ASP A 94 -0.91 3.80 -0.18
CA ASP A 94 -0.95 4.89 -1.17
C ASP A 94 -1.63 6.16 -0.62
N ILE A 95 -2.72 5.99 0.15
CA ILE A 95 -3.38 7.10 0.85
C ILE A 95 -2.41 7.80 1.80
N LEU A 96 -1.59 7.03 2.52
CA LEU A 96 -0.64 7.51 3.52
C LEU A 96 0.61 8.13 2.89
N ALA A 97 1.09 7.55 1.80
CA ALA A 97 2.19 8.08 1.00
C ALA A 97 1.82 9.40 0.33
N GLY A 98 0.53 9.59 0.02
CA GLY A 98 -0.01 10.81 -0.59
C GLY A 98 0.22 10.92 -2.09
N ARG A 99 0.67 9.82 -2.71
CA ARG A 99 0.99 9.71 -4.14
C ARG A 99 -0.27 9.68 -4.98
N ASP A 100 -1.13 8.71 -4.69
CA ASP A 100 -2.29 8.40 -5.50
C ASP A 100 -3.61 8.59 -4.73
N PRO A 101 -4.63 9.22 -5.35
CA PRO A 101 -5.95 9.35 -4.75
C PRO A 101 -6.74 8.04 -4.90
N ILE A 102 -7.51 7.69 -3.88
CA ILE A 102 -8.56 6.67 -4.02
C ILE A 102 -9.84 7.34 -4.44
N TYR A 103 -10.53 6.77 -5.42
CA TYR A 103 -11.80 7.30 -5.89
C TYR A 103 -12.98 6.56 -5.25
N LEU A 104 -13.93 7.35 -4.71
CA LEU A 104 -15.15 6.85 -4.04
C LEU A 104 -16.07 6.07 -4.98
N PHE A 105 -16.16 6.48 -6.24
CA PHE A 105 -16.99 5.82 -7.26
C PHE A 105 -16.21 5.65 -8.56
N SER A 106 -16.65 4.66 -9.36
CA SER A 106 -16.25 4.29 -10.73
C SER A 106 -15.32 5.26 -11.50
N PRO A 107 -14.44 4.75 -12.39
CA PRO A 107 -13.56 5.56 -13.28
C PRO A 107 -14.27 6.60 -14.16
N ILE A 108 -15.61 6.64 -14.13
CA ILE A 108 -16.47 7.56 -14.85
C ILE A 108 -16.61 8.91 -14.11
N SER A 109 -16.36 8.96 -12.78
CA SER A 109 -16.39 10.22 -12.04
C SER A 109 -15.25 10.32 -11.04
N HIS A 110 -14.30 11.23 -11.28
CA HIS A 110 -13.29 11.67 -10.30
C HIS A 110 -13.90 12.40 -9.07
N ARG A 111 -15.22 12.28 -8.85
CA ARG A 111 -15.93 12.90 -7.73
C ARG A 111 -15.67 12.07 -6.49
N GLY A 112 -14.99 12.69 -5.52
CA GLY A 112 -14.72 12.06 -4.23
C GLY A 112 -13.40 11.28 -4.19
N ALA A 113 -12.31 11.93 -4.62
CA ALA A 113 -10.98 11.46 -4.31
C ALA A 113 -10.72 11.60 -2.80
N THR A 114 -10.25 10.54 -2.15
CA THR A 114 -9.78 10.57 -0.77
C THR A 114 -8.27 10.36 -0.72
N ARG A 115 -7.59 11.24 0.02
CA ARG A 115 -6.18 11.11 0.43
C ARG A 115 -6.13 11.57 1.89
N LEU A 116 -5.44 10.82 2.75
CA LEU A 116 -5.24 11.21 4.15
C LEU A 116 -4.11 12.23 4.25
N VAL A 117 -3.11 12.09 3.37
CA VAL A 117 -1.97 13.00 3.24
C VAL A 117 -1.96 13.55 1.82
N SER A 118 -2.05 14.88 1.65
CA SER A 118 -1.85 15.52 0.33
C SER A 118 -0.36 15.54 -0.04
N MET A 119 -0.03 15.80 -1.31
CA MET A 119 1.36 15.91 -1.75
C MET A 119 2.13 17.03 -1.02
N GLU A 120 1.47 18.16 -0.76
CA GLU A 120 2.07 19.26 0.00
C GLU A 120 2.32 18.86 1.46
N GLN A 121 1.40 18.07 2.03
CA GLN A 121 1.56 17.53 3.38
C GLN A 121 2.67 16.49 3.46
N SER A 122 2.79 15.61 2.47
CA SER A 122 3.85 14.59 2.40
C SER A 122 5.23 15.26 2.32
N ILE A 123 5.37 16.31 1.50
CA ILE A 123 6.58 17.14 1.42
C ILE A 123 6.86 17.82 2.76
N ALA A 124 5.85 18.41 3.40
CA ALA A 124 6.04 19.09 4.69
C ALA A 124 6.46 18.13 5.81
N ILE A 125 5.88 16.92 5.86
CA ILE A 125 6.27 15.86 6.80
C ILE A 125 7.70 15.40 6.48
N GLY A 126 7.99 15.16 5.21
CA GLY A 126 9.31 14.79 4.72
C GLY A 126 10.41 15.79 5.11
N GLY A 127 10.13 17.09 5.03
CA GLY A 127 11.03 18.14 5.50
C GLY A 127 11.28 18.08 7.01
N ARG A 128 10.26 17.77 7.82
CA ARG A 128 10.42 17.56 9.27
C ARG A 128 11.23 16.32 9.58
N VAL A 129 10.94 15.20 8.93
CA VAL A 129 11.68 13.93 9.05
C VAL A 129 13.14 14.14 8.67
N ARG A 130 13.40 14.81 7.55
CA ARG A 130 14.76 15.15 7.11
C ARG A 130 15.49 16.01 8.12
N ASN A 131 14.84 17.00 8.72
CA ASN A 131 15.45 17.84 9.76
C ASN A 131 15.76 17.04 11.03
N LEU A 132 14.91 16.07 11.41
CA LEU A 132 15.17 15.16 12.53
C LEU A 132 16.33 14.20 12.26
N ILE A 133 16.52 13.78 11.02
CA ILE A 133 17.56 12.80 10.62
C ILE A 133 18.88 13.50 10.24
N LYS A 134 18.84 14.77 9.80
CA LYS A 134 20.03 15.57 9.43
C LYS A 134 21.00 15.78 10.59
N SER A 135 20.53 15.78 11.83
CA SER A 135 21.41 15.78 13.01
C SER A 135 22.23 14.48 13.14
N SER A 136 21.86 13.43 12.39
CA SER A 136 22.44 12.09 12.44
C SER A 136 23.19 11.67 11.16
N TYR A 137 23.03 12.41 10.04
CA TYR A 137 23.66 12.10 8.75
C TYR A 137 24.72 13.14 8.37
N HIS A 138 25.99 12.74 8.36
CA HIS A 138 27.13 13.56 7.89
C HIS A 138 27.35 13.51 6.35
N GLY A 139 26.43 12.92 5.59
CA GLY A 139 26.55 12.75 4.14
C GLY A 139 25.99 13.93 3.32
N SER A 140 26.67 14.26 2.22
CA SER A 140 26.40 15.41 1.35
C SER A 140 25.25 15.25 0.35
N GLU A 141 24.49 14.16 0.41
CA GLU A 141 23.36 13.95 -0.51
C GLU A 141 22.11 14.64 0.05
N ASN A 142 21.72 15.74 -0.59
CA ASN A 142 20.44 16.39 -0.35
C ASN A 142 19.32 15.49 -0.88
N ILE A 143 18.93 14.47 -0.10
CA ILE A 143 17.66 13.76 -0.27
C ILE A 143 16.55 14.80 -0.23
N GLY A 144 15.72 14.85 -1.28
CA GLY A 144 14.57 15.73 -1.33
C GLY A 144 13.57 15.44 -0.21
N ASP A 145 12.79 16.44 0.19
CA ASP A 145 11.86 16.31 1.33
C ASP A 145 10.83 15.19 1.07
N GLU A 146 10.28 15.09 -0.14
CA GLU A 146 9.38 14.01 -0.57
C GLU A 146 10.02 12.62 -0.44
N LEU A 147 11.27 12.48 -0.92
CA LEU A 147 12.01 11.23 -0.84
C LEU A 147 12.31 10.83 0.61
N SER A 148 12.49 11.81 1.51
CA SER A 148 12.69 11.58 2.94
C SER A 148 11.46 11.00 3.62
N TRP A 149 10.25 11.41 3.21
CA TRP A 149 8.99 10.83 3.68
C TRP A 149 8.85 9.37 3.24
N LEU A 150 9.14 9.09 1.97
CA LEU A 150 9.06 7.74 1.41
C LEU A 150 10.04 6.79 2.09
N TRP A 151 11.28 7.22 2.32
CA TRP A 151 12.26 6.44 3.07
C TRP A 151 11.80 6.13 4.50
N PHE A 152 11.18 7.10 5.17
CA PHE A 152 10.63 6.88 6.50
C PHE A 152 9.51 5.84 6.48
N LEU A 153 8.61 5.90 5.51
CA LEU A 153 7.56 4.90 5.33
C LEU A 153 8.13 3.51 5.03
N THR A 154 9.17 3.40 4.19
CA THR A 154 9.84 2.10 3.94
C THR A 154 10.44 1.54 5.23
N ILE A 155 11.22 2.33 5.98
CA ILE A 155 11.81 1.88 7.25
C ILE A 155 10.73 1.45 8.24
N LEU A 156 9.63 2.20 8.32
CA LEU A 156 8.49 1.88 9.17
C LEU A 156 7.83 0.55 8.74
N GLY A 157 7.68 0.34 7.43
CA GLY A 157 7.20 -0.92 6.84
C GLY A 157 8.08 -2.10 7.22
N SER A 158 9.40 -1.97 7.10
CA SER A 158 10.36 -3.00 7.51
C SER A 158 10.24 -3.35 9.00
N TRP A 159 10.03 -2.34 9.87
CA TRP A 159 9.79 -2.58 11.29
C TRP A 159 8.48 -3.33 11.56
N PHE A 160 7.40 -2.97 10.87
CA PHE A 160 6.13 -3.71 10.95
C PHE A 160 6.30 -5.15 10.48
N PHE A 161 7.07 -5.38 9.42
CA PHE A 161 7.36 -6.72 8.93
C PHE A 161 8.11 -7.55 9.97
N ILE A 162 9.18 -7.00 10.55
CA ILE A 162 9.95 -7.67 11.61
C ILE A 162 9.05 -7.99 12.81
N LEU A 163 8.26 -7.03 13.28
CA LEU A 163 7.31 -7.24 14.38
C LEU A 163 6.27 -8.32 14.04
N GLY A 164 5.73 -8.30 12.83
CA GLY A 164 4.79 -9.31 12.36
C GLY A 164 5.36 -10.71 12.34
N ILE A 165 6.60 -10.88 11.87
CA ILE A 165 7.31 -12.17 11.94
C ILE A 165 7.40 -12.64 13.39
N PHE A 166 7.88 -11.79 14.30
CA PHE A 166 8.06 -12.18 15.70
C PHE A 166 6.73 -12.48 16.39
N MET A 167 5.67 -11.73 16.11
CA MET A 167 4.37 -11.97 16.71
C MET A 167 3.69 -13.23 16.17
N TYR A 168 3.90 -13.56 14.89
CA TYR A 168 3.23 -14.69 14.26
C TYR A 168 3.95 -16.03 14.50
N PHE A 169 5.29 -16.01 14.50
CA PHE A 169 6.11 -17.23 14.61
C PHE A 169 6.78 -17.41 15.98
N GLY A 170 6.70 -16.43 16.88
CA GLY A 170 7.27 -16.48 18.23
C GLY A 170 6.26 -16.93 19.27
#